data_AF-A0A3N5CWX7-F1
#
_entry.id   AF-A0A3N5CWX7-F1
#
_cell.length_a   1.000
_cell.length_b   1.000
_cell.length_c   1.000
_cell.angle_alpha   90.00
_cell.angle_beta   90.00
_cell.angle_gamma   90.00
#
_symmetry.space_group_name_H-M   'P 1'
#
loop_
_entity.id
_entity.type
_entity.pdbx_description
1 polymer ?
#
loop_
_entity_poly.entity_id
_entity_poly.type
_entity_poly.pdbx_seq_one_letter_code
_entity_poly.pdbx_strand_id
1 'polypeptide(L)'
;MTRAPLTIRTIATVGVCAALAACATPEPPPPPPPPPPPPAPVVEAVPYRPLPPPQAAYDMALPAKDALGNRTTINTALETDEAVWHFRSGWNVAALNCTRPQDQPILDAYGQMLQDHASRLSEANSALEARFRSQAEEDRREAGLARSANEARRAAIRLREAHSTEMYNYFATPGARTAFCEAALAVANDYLATPPEDFGTFAMAGLQRYEMAFDQFWSRYEEYKTASDAWDRQYGARYGASQPGWVALYGTEAQKIAAGMLAAPEPEMVGEVRDPDTGAAIPVVPVREDASSQPVVQPVPSGEGDEAASGE
;
A
#
# COMPACT_ATOMS: atom_id res chain seq x y z
N MET A 1 -18.11 49.02 -38.24
CA MET A 1 -18.27 49.98 -39.36
C MET A 1 -16.86 50.50 -39.63
N THR A 2 -16.19 50.24 -40.75
CA THR A 2 -16.57 50.45 -42.15
C THR A 2 -15.62 49.66 -43.06
N ARG A 3 -16.13 49.25 -44.22
CA ARG A 3 -15.47 48.48 -45.29
C ARG A 3 -14.52 49.37 -46.13
N ALA A 4 -13.46 48.72 -46.65
CA ALA A 4 -12.74 48.83 -47.93
C ALA A 4 -12.56 50.19 -48.66
N PRO A 5 -11.56 50.30 -49.56
CA PRO A 5 -11.92 50.02 -50.95
C PRO A 5 -10.87 49.26 -51.77
N LEU A 6 -11.41 48.47 -52.70
CA LEU A 6 -10.78 47.92 -53.90
C LEU A 6 -10.37 49.04 -54.87
N THR A 7 -9.27 48.83 -55.61
CA THR A 7 -9.02 49.52 -56.89
C THR A 7 -8.65 48.51 -57.98
N ILE A 8 -9.34 48.66 -59.09
CA ILE A 8 -9.29 47.89 -60.34
C ILE A 8 -8.23 48.50 -61.26
N ARG A 9 -7.49 47.67 -62.01
CA ARG A 9 -7.10 48.01 -63.40
C ARG A 9 -6.72 46.77 -64.22
N THR A 10 -7.61 46.49 -65.17
CA THR A 10 -7.46 45.67 -66.38
C THR A 10 -6.31 46.18 -67.26
N ILE A 11 -5.62 45.28 -67.98
CA ILE A 11 -5.22 45.42 -69.39
C ILE A 11 -4.95 44.01 -69.94
N ALA A 12 -5.55 43.74 -71.09
CA ALA A 12 -5.41 42.55 -71.90
C ALA A 12 -4.21 42.66 -72.86
N THR A 13 -3.56 41.55 -73.18
CA THR A 13 -2.88 41.37 -74.48
C THR A 13 -2.79 39.89 -74.83
N VAL A 14 -3.45 39.54 -75.93
CA VAL A 14 -3.33 38.28 -76.67
C VAL A 14 -2.04 38.34 -77.50
N GLY A 15 -1.24 37.28 -77.47
CA GLY A 15 -0.06 37.11 -78.31
C GLY A 15 0.19 35.64 -78.59
N VAL A 16 -0.40 35.15 -79.68
CA VAL A 16 -0.17 33.81 -80.26
C VAL A 16 1.14 33.86 -81.05
N CYS A 17 2.10 32.99 -80.70
CA CYS A 17 3.26 32.71 -81.54
C CYS A 17 3.42 31.19 -81.72
N ALA A 18 3.75 30.85 -82.97
CA ALA A 18 3.58 29.56 -83.59
C ALA A 18 4.61 28.50 -83.16
N ALA A 19 4.21 27.25 -83.43
CA ALA A 19 4.92 26.01 -83.19
C ALA A 19 6.30 25.94 -83.88
N LEU A 20 7.28 25.43 -83.13
CA LEU A 20 8.42 24.69 -83.67
C LEU A 20 8.46 23.33 -82.99
N ALA A 21 8.23 22.29 -83.79
CA ALA A 21 8.41 20.90 -83.42
C ALA A 21 9.90 20.58 -83.29
N ALA A 22 10.32 20.05 -82.15
CA ALA A 22 11.55 19.29 -82.00
C ALA A 22 11.33 18.20 -80.95
N CYS A 23 11.57 16.95 -81.36
CA CYS A 23 11.37 15.75 -80.57
C CYS A 23 12.25 15.75 -79.30
N ALA A 24 11.62 15.74 -78.14
CA ALA A 24 12.22 15.30 -76.87
C ALA A 24 11.30 14.22 -76.29
N THR A 25 11.89 13.06 -75.98
CA THR A 25 11.28 11.85 -75.41
C THR A 25 10.35 12.17 -74.23
N PRO A 26 9.13 11.59 -74.14
CA PRO A 26 8.32 11.68 -72.93
C PRO A 26 9.11 11.08 -71.76
N GLU A 27 9.20 11.80 -70.64
CA GLU A 27 9.67 11.20 -69.40
C GLU A 27 8.80 9.97 -69.08
N PRO A 28 9.41 8.86 -68.60
CA PRO A 28 8.63 7.72 -68.13
C PRO A 28 7.61 8.23 -67.11
N PRO A 29 6.35 7.74 -67.14
CA PRO A 29 5.38 8.12 -66.13
C PRO A 29 5.99 7.85 -64.75
N PRO A 30 5.83 8.79 -63.79
CA PRO A 30 6.39 8.61 -62.46
C PRO A 30 5.89 7.28 -61.91
N PRO A 31 6.76 6.49 -61.25
CA PRO A 31 6.35 5.23 -60.64
C PRO A 31 5.15 5.49 -59.73
N PRO A 32 4.15 4.60 -59.71
CA PRO A 32 2.99 4.76 -58.85
C PRO A 32 3.48 5.01 -57.42
N PRO A 33 2.88 5.99 -56.70
CA PRO A 33 3.27 6.26 -55.34
C PRO A 33 3.24 4.96 -54.53
N PRO A 34 4.27 4.68 -53.71
CA PRO A 34 4.30 3.48 -52.90
C PRO A 34 2.99 3.39 -52.11
N PRO A 35 2.39 2.18 -52.01
CA PRO A 35 1.16 2.01 -51.24
C PRO A 35 1.39 2.61 -49.85
N PRO A 36 0.39 3.36 -49.31
CA PRO A 36 0.53 3.95 -48.00
C PRO A 36 0.94 2.87 -47.00
N PRO A 37 1.92 3.14 -46.13
CA PRO A 37 2.34 2.17 -45.14
C PRO A 37 1.10 1.68 -44.39
N PRO A 38 0.96 0.36 -44.16
CA PRO A 38 -0.17 -0.17 -43.43
C PRO A 38 -0.28 0.61 -42.11
N PRO A 39 -1.50 1.02 -41.72
CA PRO A 39 -1.70 1.77 -40.49
C PRO A 39 -0.99 1.04 -39.35
N ALA A 40 -0.18 1.77 -38.60
CA ALA A 40 0.54 1.19 -37.46
C ALA A 40 -0.47 0.42 -36.60
N PRO A 41 -0.16 -0.82 -36.18
CA PRO A 41 -1.08 -1.58 -35.35
C PRO A 41 -1.39 -0.73 -34.12
N VAL A 42 -2.69 -0.50 -33.88
CA VAL A 42 -3.14 0.17 -32.67
C VAL A 42 -2.75 -0.74 -31.51
N VAL A 43 -1.65 -0.42 -30.83
CA VAL A 43 -1.25 -1.11 -29.61
C VAL A 43 -2.25 -0.67 -28.54
N GLU A 44 -3.22 -1.53 -28.24
CA GLU A 44 -4.10 -1.33 -27.10
C GLU A 44 -3.22 -1.18 -25.85
N ALA A 45 -3.27 -0.01 -25.21
CA ALA A 45 -2.48 0.26 -24.02
C ALA A 45 -2.99 -0.66 -22.90
N VAL A 46 -2.19 -1.66 -22.55
CA VAL A 46 -2.53 -2.59 -21.46
C VAL A 46 -2.61 -1.78 -20.16
N PRO A 47 -3.72 -1.84 -19.41
CA PRO A 47 -3.82 -1.14 -18.15
C PRO A 47 -2.81 -1.70 -17.15
N TYR A 48 -2.31 -0.87 -16.24
CA TYR A 48 -1.45 -1.32 -15.16
C TYR A 48 -2.22 -2.26 -14.21
N ARG A 49 -1.56 -3.31 -13.69
CA ARG A 49 -2.21 -4.21 -12.73
C ARG A 49 -2.59 -3.41 -11.47
N PRO A 50 -3.84 -3.50 -10.96
CA PRO A 50 -4.24 -2.78 -9.77
C PRO A 50 -3.23 -2.90 -8.61
N LEU A 51 -3.04 -1.80 -7.88
CA LEU A 51 -2.18 -1.74 -6.71
C LEU A 51 -2.98 -1.98 -5.44
N PRO A 52 -2.38 -2.60 -4.41
CA PRO A 52 -3.03 -2.71 -3.12
C PRO A 52 -3.24 -1.32 -2.50
N PRO A 53 -4.18 -1.18 -1.55
CA PRO A 53 -4.31 0.04 -0.77
C PRO A 53 -2.95 0.47 -0.16
N PRO A 54 -2.71 1.78 0.03
CA PRO A 54 -1.44 2.25 0.56
C PRO A 54 -1.02 1.52 1.83
N GLN A 55 0.25 1.11 1.90
CA GLN A 55 0.84 0.36 3.02
C GLN A 55 0.30 -1.07 3.24
N ALA A 56 -0.50 -1.61 2.32
CA ALA A 56 -0.84 -3.02 2.31
C ALA A 56 0.14 -3.83 1.44
N ALA A 57 0.40 -5.06 1.86
CA ALA A 57 1.15 -6.02 1.06
C ALA A 57 0.36 -6.44 -0.19
N TYR A 58 1.04 -6.96 -1.22
CA TYR A 58 0.37 -7.49 -2.42
C TYR A 58 -0.49 -8.72 -2.13
N ASP A 59 -0.08 -9.51 -1.14
CA ASP A 59 -0.84 -10.60 -0.58
C ASP A 59 -1.01 -10.40 0.93
N MET A 60 -2.23 -10.59 1.41
CA MET A 60 -2.62 -10.36 2.80
C MET A 60 -3.81 -11.24 3.11
N ALA A 61 -3.74 -11.90 4.26
CA ALA A 61 -4.89 -12.61 4.82
C ALA A 61 -5.94 -11.59 5.27
N LEU A 62 -7.17 -11.80 4.85
CA LEU A 62 -8.31 -11.00 5.28
C LEU A 62 -9.06 -11.72 6.40
N PRO A 63 -9.59 -11.00 7.39
CA PRO A 63 -10.56 -11.56 8.32
C PRO A 63 -11.74 -12.14 7.55
N ALA A 64 -12.11 -13.38 7.91
CA ALA A 64 -13.26 -14.07 7.32
C ALA A 64 -14.55 -13.31 7.62
N LYS A 65 -15.54 -13.42 6.72
CA LYS A 65 -16.89 -12.91 6.96
C LYS A 65 -17.77 -14.03 7.51
N ASP A 66 -18.61 -13.71 8.47
CA ASP A 66 -19.62 -14.60 9.02
C ASP A 66 -20.81 -14.76 8.04
N ALA A 67 -21.81 -15.56 8.42
CA ALA A 67 -23.01 -15.80 7.62
C ALA A 67 -23.85 -14.52 7.36
N LEU A 68 -23.64 -13.46 8.15
CA LEU A 68 -24.30 -12.17 8.02
C LEU A 68 -23.48 -11.18 7.18
N GLY A 69 -22.27 -11.56 6.75
CA GLY A 69 -21.37 -10.72 5.97
C GLY A 69 -20.47 -9.82 6.82
N ASN A 70 -20.50 -9.93 8.15
CA ASN A 70 -19.64 -9.17 9.05
C ASN A 70 -18.29 -9.85 9.20
N ARG A 71 -17.21 -9.07 9.30
CA ARG A 71 -15.89 -9.65 9.54
C ARG A 71 -15.74 -10.16 10.97
N THR A 72 -15.23 -11.37 11.09
CA THR A 72 -14.79 -11.94 12.37
C THR A 72 -13.35 -11.51 12.64
N THR A 73 -13.17 -10.63 13.61
CA THR A 73 -11.90 -10.07 14.08
C THR A 73 -11.68 -10.45 15.55
N ILE A 74 -10.52 -10.06 16.11
CA ILE A 74 -10.27 -10.15 17.55
C ILE A 74 -11.27 -9.32 18.39
N ASN A 75 -12.05 -8.43 17.77
CA ASN A 75 -13.04 -7.60 18.44
C ASN A 75 -14.49 -8.10 18.25
N THR A 76 -14.67 -9.32 17.77
CA THR A 76 -16.00 -9.92 17.55
C THR A 76 -16.53 -10.64 18.78
N ALA A 77 -17.82 -10.46 19.08
CA ALA A 77 -18.54 -11.18 20.14
C ALA A 77 -17.90 -11.08 21.54
N LEU A 78 -17.36 -9.89 21.87
CA LEU A 78 -16.71 -9.65 23.15
C LEU A 78 -17.72 -9.49 24.29
N GLU A 79 -17.32 -9.95 25.48
CA GLU A 79 -17.96 -9.53 26.73
C GLU A 79 -17.66 -8.04 26.99
N THR A 80 -18.53 -7.38 27.76
CA THR A 80 -18.43 -5.93 28.02
C THR A 80 -17.07 -5.52 28.56
N ASP A 81 -16.51 -6.25 29.53
CA ASP A 81 -15.21 -5.93 30.13
C ASP A 81 -14.06 -6.09 29.14
N GLU A 82 -14.13 -7.09 28.27
CA GLU A 82 -13.14 -7.29 27.21
C GLU A 82 -13.25 -6.19 26.15
N ALA A 83 -14.47 -5.80 25.76
CA ALA A 83 -14.68 -4.68 24.83
C ALA A 83 -14.12 -3.37 25.39
N VAL A 84 -14.28 -3.10 26.69
CA VAL A 84 -13.66 -1.95 27.36
C VAL A 84 -12.13 -2.04 27.30
N TRP A 85 -11.55 -3.21 27.55
CA TRP A 85 -10.10 -3.41 27.47
C TRP A 85 -9.56 -3.24 26.04
N HIS A 86 -10.27 -3.77 25.04
CA HIS A 86 -9.92 -3.66 23.63
C HIS A 86 -10.02 -2.21 23.16
N PHE A 87 -11.08 -1.49 23.55
CA PHE A 87 -11.23 -0.05 23.30
C PHE A 87 -10.07 0.76 23.88
N ARG A 88 -9.74 0.55 25.16
CA ARG A 88 -8.60 1.23 25.81
C ARG A 88 -7.28 0.94 25.08
N SER A 89 -7.10 -0.28 24.61
CA SER A 89 -5.89 -0.69 23.90
C SER A 89 -5.81 -0.10 22.50
N GLY A 90 -6.92 -0.06 21.76
CA GLY A 90 -7.02 0.67 20.49
C GLY A 90 -6.71 2.16 20.68
N TRP A 91 -7.31 2.83 21.67
CA TRP A 91 -7.00 4.23 21.94
C TRP A 91 -5.52 4.44 22.31
N ASN A 92 -4.90 3.53 23.05
CA ASN A 92 -3.46 3.58 23.31
C ASN A 92 -2.63 3.53 22.01
N VAL A 93 -2.97 2.63 21.09
CA VAL A 93 -2.30 2.55 19.78
C VAL A 93 -2.50 3.84 18.99
N ALA A 94 -3.70 4.41 18.99
CA ALA A 94 -3.97 5.69 18.33
C ALA A 94 -3.12 6.82 18.94
N ALA A 95 -3.07 6.93 20.27
CA ALA A 95 -2.28 7.95 20.96
C ALA A 95 -0.77 7.86 20.66
N LEU A 96 -0.26 6.67 20.32
CA LEU A 96 1.15 6.47 19.95
C LEU A 96 1.44 6.70 18.46
N ASN A 97 0.48 6.42 17.58
CA ASN A 97 0.71 6.35 16.13
C ASN A 97 0.09 7.51 15.34
N CYS A 98 -0.88 8.23 15.91
CA CYS A 98 -1.55 9.37 15.30
C CYS A 98 -0.91 10.66 15.82
N THR A 99 0.24 11.04 15.25
CA THR A 99 1.14 12.06 15.80
C THR A 99 1.15 13.38 15.02
N ARG A 100 0.20 13.58 14.10
CA ARG A 100 0.11 14.85 13.37
C ARG A 100 -0.42 15.94 14.31
N PRO A 101 -0.12 17.23 14.08
CA PRO A 101 -0.57 18.30 14.97
C PRO A 101 -2.10 18.32 15.21
N GLN A 102 -2.89 18.00 14.19
CA GLN A 102 -4.35 17.90 14.32
C GLN A 102 -4.84 16.71 15.16
N ASP A 103 -3.99 15.70 15.37
CA ASP A 103 -4.33 14.49 16.11
C ASP A 103 -4.05 14.63 17.62
N GLN A 104 -3.49 15.78 18.07
CA GLN A 104 -3.16 16.04 19.49
C GLN A 104 -4.31 15.74 20.47
N PRO A 105 -5.60 16.05 20.17
CA PRO A 105 -6.70 15.72 21.07
C PRO A 105 -6.80 14.23 21.44
N ILE A 106 -6.29 13.32 20.60
CA ILE A 106 -6.28 11.88 20.88
C ILE A 106 -5.45 11.58 22.14
N LEU A 107 -4.24 12.16 22.23
CA LEU A 107 -3.34 11.96 23.36
C LEU A 107 -3.89 12.60 24.64
N ASP A 108 -4.40 13.83 24.52
CA ASP A 108 -4.95 14.59 25.64
C ASP A 108 -6.16 13.85 26.25
N ALA A 109 -7.12 13.47 25.40
CA ALA A 109 -8.31 12.74 25.82
C ALA A 109 -7.99 11.34 26.35
N TYR A 110 -7.01 10.64 25.78
CA TYR A 110 -6.57 9.34 26.31
C TYR A 110 -6.01 9.47 27.73
N GLY A 111 -5.15 10.47 27.95
CA GLY A 111 -4.57 10.74 29.27
C GLY A 111 -5.62 11.10 30.33
N GLN A 112 -6.66 11.86 29.92
CA GLN A 112 -7.79 12.16 30.79
C GLN A 112 -8.65 10.92 31.07
N MET A 113 -8.99 10.14 30.03
CA MET A 113 -9.79 8.92 30.15
C MET A 113 -9.18 7.90 31.12
N LEU A 114 -7.85 7.75 31.11
CA LEU A 114 -7.15 6.87 32.05
C LEU A 114 -7.31 7.32 33.52
N GLN A 115 -7.38 8.62 33.77
CA GLN A 115 -7.56 9.18 35.12
C GLN A 115 -9.01 9.08 35.55
N ASP A 116 -9.94 9.54 34.71
CA ASP A 116 -11.37 9.63 35.01
C ASP A 116 -12.01 8.25 35.21
N HIS A 117 -11.51 7.22 34.52
CA HIS A 117 -12.09 5.87 34.54
C HIS A 117 -11.16 4.79 35.09
N ALA A 118 -10.18 5.15 35.91
CA ALA A 118 -9.19 4.22 36.46
C ALA A 118 -9.82 2.98 37.17
N SER A 119 -10.89 3.17 37.96
CA SER A 119 -11.57 2.05 38.63
C SER A 119 -12.19 1.09 37.63
N ARG A 120 -12.95 1.61 36.66
CA ARG A 120 -13.65 0.81 35.65
C ARG A 120 -12.67 0.03 34.77
N LEU A 121 -11.52 0.62 34.44
CA LEU A 121 -10.44 -0.03 33.70
C LEU A 121 -9.76 -1.13 34.51
N SER A 122 -9.56 -0.92 35.82
CA SER A 122 -9.01 -1.94 36.73
C SER A 122 -9.94 -3.14 36.86
N GLU A 123 -11.25 -2.90 36.94
CA GLU A 123 -12.28 -3.94 36.94
C GLU A 123 -12.25 -4.75 35.64
N ALA A 124 -12.23 -4.07 34.48
CA ALA A 124 -12.14 -4.72 33.18
C ALA A 124 -10.88 -5.61 33.05
N ASN A 125 -9.71 -5.10 33.47
CA ASN A 125 -8.48 -5.90 33.46
C ASN A 125 -8.59 -7.13 34.38
N SER A 126 -9.17 -6.96 35.57
CA SER A 126 -9.34 -8.06 36.53
C SER A 126 -10.27 -9.15 36.01
N ALA A 127 -11.36 -8.77 35.33
CA ALA A 127 -12.27 -9.69 34.66
C ALA A 127 -11.57 -10.46 33.52
N LEU A 128 -10.80 -9.75 32.69
CA LEU A 128 -10.04 -10.37 31.59
C LEU A 128 -8.98 -11.37 32.12
N GLU A 129 -8.27 -11.01 33.19
CA GLU A 129 -7.34 -11.92 33.85
C GLU A 129 -8.04 -13.15 34.44
N ALA A 130 -9.23 -12.98 35.02
CA ALA A 130 -10.02 -14.10 35.52
C ALA A 130 -10.43 -15.05 34.39
N ARG A 131 -10.90 -14.51 33.26
CA ARG A 131 -11.25 -15.31 32.07
C ARG A 131 -10.07 -16.14 31.57
N PHE A 132 -8.88 -15.56 31.41
CA PHE A 132 -7.71 -16.32 30.96
C PHE A 132 -7.23 -17.35 31.97
N ARG A 133 -7.43 -17.14 33.27
CA ARG A 133 -7.20 -18.18 34.29
C ARG A 133 -8.17 -19.34 34.10
N SER A 134 -9.46 -19.07 33.93
CA SER A 134 -10.48 -20.10 33.68
C SER A 134 -10.18 -20.88 32.41
N GLN A 135 -9.90 -20.20 31.29
CA GLN A 135 -9.54 -20.85 30.03
C GLN A 135 -8.33 -21.76 30.18
N ALA A 136 -7.26 -21.27 30.83
CA ALA A 136 -6.06 -22.06 31.04
C ALA A 136 -6.29 -23.31 31.90
N GLU A 137 -7.20 -23.23 32.88
CA GLU A 137 -7.60 -24.39 33.69
C GLU A 137 -8.41 -25.40 32.89
N GLU A 138 -9.32 -24.93 32.04
CA GLU A 138 -10.14 -25.76 31.14
C GLU A 138 -9.28 -26.47 30.10
N ASP A 139 -8.42 -25.75 29.38
CA ASP A 139 -7.51 -26.33 28.37
C ASP A 139 -6.63 -27.43 28.97
N ARG A 140 -6.10 -27.18 30.18
CA ARG A 140 -5.24 -28.16 30.88
C ARG A 140 -6.02 -29.38 31.31
N ARG A 141 -7.27 -29.20 31.77
CA ARG A 141 -8.17 -30.30 32.15
C ARG A 141 -8.48 -31.17 30.94
N GLU A 142 -8.80 -30.55 29.81
CA GLU A 142 -9.08 -31.25 28.54
C GLU A 142 -7.85 -31.99 28.01
N ALA A 143 -6.65 -31.41 28.18
CA ALA A 143 -5.38 -32.06 27.88
C ALA A 143 -4.96 -33.16 28.87
N GLY A 144 -5.77 -33.47 29.89
CA GLY A 144 -5.47 -34.51 30.90
C GLY A 144 -4.25 -34.19 31.77
N LEU A 145 -3.85 -32.92 31.87
CA LEU A 145 -2.66 -32.50 32.62
C LEU A 145 -2.93 -32.46 34.12
N ALA A 146 -1.90 -32.77 34.91
CA ALA A 146 -2.00 -32.73 36.37
C ALA A 146 -2.39 -31.33 36.89
N ARG A 147 -3.18 -31.30 37.97
CA ARG A 147 -3.56 -30.05 38.64
C ARG A 147 -2.32 -29.43 39.31
N SER A 148 -1.83 -28.32 38.74
CA SER A 148 -0.72 -27.54 39.27
C SER A 148 -1.05 -26.06 39.14
N ALA A 149 -1.22 -25.38 40.26
CA ALA A 149 -1.56 -23.95 40.29
C ALA A 149 -0.49 -23.09 39.59
N ASN A 150 0.80 -23.45 39.76
CA ASN A 150 1.90 -22.72 39.12
C ASN A 150 1.93 -22.90 37.60
N GLU A 151 1.54 -24.07 37.09
CA GLU A 151 1.48 -24.28 35.65
C GLU A 151 0.22 -23.69 35.03
N ALA A 152 -0.93 -23.77 35.71
CA ALA A 152 -2.16 -23.07 35.31
C ALA A 152 -1.94 -21.56 35.21
N ARG A 153 -1.28 -20.96 36.22
CA ARG A 153 -0.90 -19.53 36.18
C ARG A 153 -0.01 -19.19 34.98
N ARG A 154 1.02 -20.00 34.71
CA ARG A 154 1.91 -19.80 33.55
C ARG A 154 1.21 -19.98 32.21
N ALA A 155 0.24 -20.89 32.13
CA ALA A 155 -0.60 -21.05 30.94
C ALA A 155 -1.50 -19.83 30.73
N ALA A 156 -2.16 -19.34 31.78
CA ALA A 156 -3.00 -18.14 31.73
C ALA A 156 -2.22 -16.89 31.28
N ILE A 157 -1.01 -16.69 31.79
CA ILE A 157 -0.12 -15.59 31.36
C ILE A 157 0.17 -15.68 29.86
N ARG A 158 0.54 -16.86 29.36
CA ARG A 158 0.83 -17.06 27.94
C ARG A 158 -0.39 -16.80 27.05
N LEU A 159 -1.58 -17.27 27.45
CA LEU A 159 -2.83 -16.99 26.71
C LEU A 159 -3.10 -15.47 26.65
N ARG A 160 -2.97 -14.77 27.79
CA ARG A 160 -3.18 -13.33 27.86
C ARG A 160 -2.16 -12.56 27.03
N GLU A 161 -0.88 -12.92 27.08
CA GLU A 161 0.18 -12.26 26.31
C GLU A 161 0.01 -12.48 24.81
N ALA A 162 -0.34 -13.70 24.38
CA ALA A 162 -0.65 -14.00 22.98
C ALA A 162 -1.84 -13.16 22.48
N HIS A 163 -2.95 -13.17 23.23
CA HIS A 163 -4.14 -12.38 22.90
C HIS A 163 -3.83 -10.87 22.85
N SER A 164 -3.08 -10.37 23.83
CA SER A 164 -2.67 -8.96 23.84
C SER A 164 -1.82 -8.61 22.63
N THR A 165 -0.90 -9.50 22.23
CA THR A 165 -0.05 -9.29 21.06
C THR A 165 -0.88 -9.26 19.78
N GLU A 166 -1.82 -10.17 19.63
CA GLU A 166 -2.75 -10.21 18.50
C GLU A 166 -3.59 -8.92 18.43
N MET A 167 -4.12 -8.45 19.55
CA MET A 167 -4.92 -7.22 19.64
C MET A 167 -4.12 -5.98 19.25
N TYR A 168 -2.88 -5.85 19.75
CA TYR A 168 -2.01 -4.73 19.38
C TYR A 168 -1.60 -4.79 17.91
N ASN A 169 -1.30 -5.97 17.38
CA ASN A 169 -0.99 -6.16 15.96
C ASN A 169 -2.19 -5.79 15.08
N TYR A 170 -3.41 -6.15 15.50
CA TYR A 170 -4.63 -5.77 14.83
C TYR A 170 -4.76 -4.24 14.73
N PHE A 171 -4.72 -3.52 15.86
CA PHE A 171 -4.83 -2.06 15.86
C PHE A 171 -3.63 -1.36 15.18
N ALA A 172 -2.50 -2.04 15.04
CA ALA A 172 -1.32 -1.53 14.34
C ALA A 172 -1.31 -1.82 12.83
N THR A 173 -2.38 -2.35 12.24
CA THR A 173 -2.44 -2.63 10.79
C THR A 173 -2.16 -1.37 9.97
N PRO A 174 -1.02 -1.29 9.24
CA PRO A 174 -0.59 -0.04 8.61
C PRO A 174 -1.57 0.52 7.57
N GLY A 175 -2.19 -0.38 6.78
CA GLY A 175 -3.16 0.00 5.75
C GLY A 175 -4.45 0.63 6.28
N ALA A 176 -4.83 0.34 7.53
CA ALA A 176 -6.01 0.92 8.18
C ALA A 176 -5.69 2.22 8.95
N ARG A 177 -4.41 2.53 9.17
CA ARG A 177 -3.97 3.59 10.10
C ARG A 177 -4.62 4.94 9.84
N THR A 178 -4.74 5.37 8.58
CA THR A 178 -5.32 6.68 8.25
C THR A 178 -6.76 6.80 8.73
N ALA A 179 -7.62 5.85 8.36
CA ALA A 179 -9.02 5.83 8.77
C ALA A 179 -9.14 5.63 10.29
N PHE A 180 -8.26 4.82 10.88
CA PHE A 180 -8.23 4.59 12.31
C PHE A 180 -7.90 5.86 13.10
N CYS A 181 -6.91 6.65 12.66
CA CYS A 181 -6.58 7.92 13.28
C CYS A 181 -7.72 8.94 13.16
N GLU A 182 -8.43 8.97 12.03
CA GLU A 182 -9.62 9.83 11.86
C GLU A 182 -10.75 9.42 12.83
N ALA A 183 -11.02 8.12 12.96
CA ALA A 183 -12.02 7.61 13.90
C ALA A 183 -11.62 7.87 15.36
N ALA A 184 -10.35 7.66 15.73
CA ALA A 184 -9.81 7.95 17.06
C ALA A 184 -9.89 9.45 17.40
N LEU A 185 -9.61 10.33 16.44
CA LEU A 185 -9.77 11.77 16.64
C LEU A 185 -11.24 12.14 16.90
N ALA A 186 -12.18 11.57 16.15
CA ALA A 186 -13.60 11.79 16.39
C ALA A 186 -14.05 11.29 17.78
N VAL A 187 -13.65 10.08 18.16
CA VAL A 187 -13.93 9.52 19.50
C VAL A 187 -13.34 10.39 20.62
N ALA A 188 -12.10 10.87 20.44
CA ALA A 188 -11.45 11.73 21.41
C ALA A 188 -12.16 13.08 21.57
N ASN A 189 -12.56 13.70 20.45
CA ASN A 189 -13.30 14.96 20.48
C ASN A 189 -14.68 14.80 21.15
N ASP A 190 -15.39 13.71 20.89
CA ASP A 190 -16.66 13.41 21.56
C ASP A 190 -16.47 13.26 23.07
N TYR A 191 -15.42 12.55 23.49
CA TYR A 191 -15.08 12.37 24.90
C TYR A 191 -14.80 13.70 25.61
N LEU A 192 -14.01 14.58 24.98
CA LEU A 192 -13.67 15.89 25.52
C LEU A 192 -14.88 16.84 25.55
N ALA A 193 -15.76 16.76 24.54
CA ALA A 193 -16.94 17.60 24.45
C ALA A 193 -18.03 17.18 25.44
N THR A 194 -18.20 15.87 25.65
CA THR A 194 -19.22 15.32 26.54
C THR A 194 -18.70 14.04 27.19
N PRO A 195 -18.03 14.17 28.35
CA PRO A 195 -17.57 13.01 29.11
C PRO A 195 -18.74 12.06 29.42
N PRO A 196 -18.60 10.75 29.19
CA PRO A 196 -19.69 9.80 29.33
C PRO A 196 -19.99 9.50 30.80
N GLU A 197 -21.29 9.45 31.16
CA GLU A 197 -21.72 8.92 32.45
C GLU A 197 -21.50 7.40 32.54
N ASP A 198 -21.77 6.68 31.45
CA ASP A 198 -21.47 5.26 31.29
C ASP A 198 -20.31 5.05 30.32
N PHE A 199 -19.12 4.88 30.88
CA PHE A 199 -17.91 4.60 30.12
C PHE A 199 -17.94 3.25 29.40
N GLY A 200 -18.65 2.25 29.93
CA GLY A 200 -18.75 0.93 29.29
C GLY A 200 -19.47 1.03 27.95
N THR A 201 -20.62 1.71 27.94
CA THR A 201 -21.38 1.99 26.70
C THR A 201 -20.57 2.85 25.73
N PHE A 202 -19.88 3.88 26.23
CA PHE A 202 -19.01 4.71 25.40
C PHE A 202 -17.88 3.90 24.75
N ALA A 203 -17.23 3.02 25.50
CA ALA A 203 -16.13 2.19 25.03
C ALA A 203 -16.57 1.20 23.94
N MET A 204 -17.73 0.55 24.11
CA MET A 204 -18.28 -0.35 23.08
C MET A 204 -18.61 0.40 21.78
N ALA A 205 -19.24 1.58 21.89
CA ALA A 205 -19.53 2.41 20.72
C ALA A 205 -18.25 2.96 20.06
N GLY A 206 -17.24 3.31 20.85
CA GLY A 206 -15.92 3.73 20.37
C GLY A 206 -15.18 2.60 19.64
N LEU A 207 -15.19 1.39 20.21
CA LEU A 207 -14.60 0.20 19.59
C LEU A 207 -15.26 -0.11 18.24
N GLN A 208 -16.59 -0.02 18.16
CA GLN A 208 -17.30 -0.22 16.89
C GLN A 208 -16.87 0.80 15.82
N ARG A 209 -16.64 2.06 16.21
CA ARG A 209 -16.14 3.09 15.29
C ARG A 209 -14.72 2.79 14.81
N TYR A 210 -13.88 2.22 15.67
CA TYR A 210 -12.56 1.72 15.27
C TYR A 210 -12.72 0.57 14.27
N GLU A 211 -13.53 -0.44 14.57
CA GLU A 211 -13.80 -1.58 13.67
C GLU A 211 -14.28 -1.13 12.29
N MET A 212 -15.12 -0.10 12.20
CA MET A 212 -15.58 0.44 10.91
C MET A 212 -14.45 1.04 10.06
N ALA A 213 -13.48 1.73 10.68
CA ALA A 213 -12.33 2.29 9.96
C ALA A 213 -11.45 1.17 9.36
N PHE A 214 -11.36 0.09 10.12
CA PHE A 214 -10.67 -1.13 9.78
C PHE A 214 -11.39 -1.90 8.66
N ASP A 215 -12.72 -2.04 8.71
CA ASP A 215 -13.53 -2.63 7.64
C ASP A 215 -13.47 -1.86 6.31
N GLN A 216 -13.38 -0.52 6.37
CA GLN A 216 -13.15 0.28 5.17
C GLN A 216 -11.85 -0.13 4.45
N PHE A 217 -10.78 -0.40 5.19
CA PHE A 217 -9.52 -0.86 4.63
C PHE A 217 -9.68 -2.25 3.98
N TRP A 218 -10.27 -3.22 4.68
CA TRP A 218 -10.43 -4.56 4.13
C TRP A 218 -11.36 -4.62 2.92
N SER A 219 -12.41 -3.80 2.90
CA SER A 219 -13.32 -3.68 1.75
C SER A 219 -12.57 -3.17 0.50
N ARG A 220 -11.74 -2.12 0.64
CA ARG A 220 -10.86 -1.66 -0.45
C ARG A 220 -9.85 -2.74 -0.87
N TYR A 221 -9.35 -3.53 0.08
CA TYR A 221 -8.45 -4.63 -0.23
C TYR A 221 -9.15 -5.74 -1.03
N GLU A 222 -10.39 -6.09 -0.71
CA GLU A 222 -11.19 -7.05 -1.48
C GLU A 222 -11.47 -6.56 -2.91
N GLU A 223 -11.77 -5.27 -3.08
CA GLU A 223 -11.91 -4.64 -4.40
C GLU A 223 -10.60 -4.76 -5.18
N TYR A 224 -9.46 -4.48 -4.55
CA TYR A 224 -8.13 -4.67 -5.13
C TYR A 224 -7.90 -6.12 -5.59
N LYS A 225 -8.19 -7.12 -4.75
CA LYS A 225 -8.03 -8.54 -5.10
C LYS A 225 -8.87 -8.90 -6.32
N THR A 226 -10.14 -8.50 -6.30
CA THR A 226 -11.09 -8.78 -7.38
C THR A 226 -10.63 -8.16 -8.71
N ALA A 227 -10.22 -6.88 -8.68
CA ALA A 227 -9.73 -6.18 -9.86
C ALA A 227 -8.41 -6.79 -10.37
N SER A 228 -7.53 -7.18 -9.45
CA SER A 228 -6.27 -7.83 -9.76
C SER A 228 -6.46 -9.20 -10.41
N ASP A 229 -7.36 -10.04 -9.88
CA ASP A 229 -7.66 -11.35 -10.44
C ASP A 229 -8.32 -11.23 -11.83
N ALA A 230 -9.11 -10.19 -12.06
CA ALA A 230 -9.65 -9.88 -13.39
C ALA A 230 -8.53 -9.49 -14.36
N TRP A 231 -7.59 -8.64 -13.93
CA TRP A 231 -6.42 -8.26 -14.71
C TRP A 231 -5.54 -9.48 -15.01
N ASP A 232 -5.28 -10.32 -14.02
CA ASP A 232 -4.41 -11.51 -14.13
C ASP A 232 -4.97 -12.51 -15.14
N ARG A 233 -6.30 -12.72 -15.14
CA ARG A 233 -6.98 -13.58 -16.13
C ARG A 233 -6.90 -13.03 -17.56
N GLN A 234 -6.97 -11.71 -17.73
CA GLN A 234 -7.00 -11.08 -19.06
C GLN A 234 -5.59 -10.87 -19.63
N TYR A 235 -4.65 -10.43 -18.80
CA TYR A 235 -3.34 -9.92 -19.21
C TYR A 235 -2.16 -10.69 -18.62
N GLY A 236 -2.35 -11.43 -17.52
CA GLY A 236 -1.26 -12.02 -16.74
C GLY A 236 -0.35 -12.95 -17.55
N ALA A 237 -0.90 -13.76 -18.45
CA ALA A 237 -0.10 -14.68 -19.28
C ALA A 237 0.86 -13.97 -20.24
N ARG A 238 0.50 -12.77 -20.72
CA ARG A 238 1.29 -12.02 -21.71
C ARG A 238 2.11 -10.89 -21.09
N TYR A 239 1.58 -10.25 -20.05
CA TYR A 239 2.12 -9.02 -19.48
C TYR A 239 2.43 -9.13 -17.98
N GLY A 240 2.12 -10.26 -17.32
CA GLY A 240 2.34 -10.41 -15.88
C GLY A 240 3.79 -10.18 -15.47
N ALA A 241 4.75 -10.76 -16.18
CA ALA A 241 6.17 -10.61 -15.87
C ALA A 241 6.70 -9.16 -15.95
N SER A 242 5.99 -8.23 -16.61
CA SER A 242 6.36 -6.80 -16.65
C SER A 242 5.72 -5.98 -15.53
N GLN A 243 4.79 -6.55 -14.76
CA GLN A 243 4.07 -5.85 -13.70
C GLN A 243 4.62 -6.22 -12.31
N PRO A 244 5.12 -5.26 -11.53
CA PRO A 244 5.65 -5.50 -10.19
C PRO A 244 4.71 -6.29 -9.27
N GLY A 245 3.41 -5.98 -9.29
CA GLY A 245 2.42 -6.68 -8.46
C GLY A 245 2.18 -8.13 -8.85
N TRP A 246 2.30 -8.47 -10.14
CA TRP A 246 2.21 -9.86 -10.59
C TRP A 246 3.47 -10.63 -10.21
N VAL A 247 4.66 -10.03 -10.40
CA VAL A 247 5.94 -10.62 -10.01
C VAL A 247 6.00 -10.86 -8.50
N ALA A 248 5.44 -9.95 -7.69
CA ALA A 248 5.37 -10.11 -6.25
C ALA A 248 4.61 -11.40 -5.84
N LEU A 249 3.53 -11.75 -6.56
CA LEU A 249 2.68 -12.90 -6.25
C LEU A 249 3.18 -14.20 -6.91
N TYR A 250 3.46 -14.16 -8.21
CA TYR A 250 3.68 -15.35 -9.04
C TYR A 250 5.11 -15.47 -9.59
N GLY A 251 5.94 -14.44 -9.41
CA GLY A 251 7.32 -14.44 -9.88
C GLY A 251 8.18 -15.48 -9.18
N THR A 252 9.22 -15.95 -9.86
CA THR A 252 10.30 -16.73 -9.23
C THR A 252 11.12 -15.85 -8.28
N GLU A 253 11.90 -16.47 -7.39
CA GLU A 253 12.78 -15.73 -6.49
C GLU A 253 13.74 -14.80 -7.24
N ALA A 254 14.35 -15.28 -8.34
CA ALA A 254 15.20 -14.47 -9.20
C ALA A 254 14.46 -13.26 -9.80
N GLN A 255 13.20 -13.43 -10.21
CA GLN A 255 12.38 -12.33 -10.73
C GLN A 255 12.01 -11.33 -9.63
N LYS A 256 11.71 -11.80 -8.42
CA LYS A 256 11.43 -10.93 -7.26
C LYS A 256 12.66 -10.13 -6.83
N ILE A 257 13.86 -10.74 -6.86
CA ILE A 257 15.12 -10.03 -6.62
C ILE A 257 15.36 -8.97 -7.71
N ALA A 258 15.19 -9.34 -8.98
CA ALA A 258 15.37 -8.40 -10.10
C ALA A 258 14.38 -7.22 -10.04
N ALA A 259 13.17 -7.45 -9.53
CA ALA A 259 12.16 -6.42 -9.31
C ALA A 259 12.35 -5.61 -8.01
N GLY A 260 13.43 -5.87 -7.25
CA GLY A 260 13.72 -5.19 -5.98
C GLY A 260 12.78 -5.55 -4.83
N MET A 261 12.03 -6.65 -4.95
CA MET A 261 11.03 -7.10 -3.96
C MET A 261 11.61 -8.02 -2.89
N LEU A 262 12.74 -8.68 -3.17
CA LEU A 262 13.51 -9.47 -2.22
C LEU A 262 14.93 -8.92 -2.17
N ALA A 263 15.53 -8.97 -0.98
CA ALA A 263 16.96 -8.75 -0.85
C ALA A 263 17.68 -9.82 -1.67
N ALA A 264 18.65 -9.41 -2.49
CA ALA A 264 19.56 -10.37 -3.10
C ALA A 264 20.27 -11.14 -1.96
N PRO A 265 20.51 -12.44 -2.12
CA PRO A 265 21.30 -13.18 -1.14
C PRO A 265 22.61 -12.43 -0.90
N GLU A 266 22.99 -12.28 0.37
CA GLU A 266 24.30 -11.71 0.69
C GLU A 266 25.36 -12.53 -0.05
N PRO A 267 26.31 -11.86 -0.72
CA PRO A 267 27.29 -12.59 -1.48
C PRO A 267 28.06 -13.52 -0.55
N GLU A 268 28.24 -14.76 -0.99
CA GLU A 268 29.05 -15.75 -0.27
C GLU A 268 30.45 -15.16 -0.05
N MET A 269 30.84 -15.00 1.23
CA MET A 269 32.17 -14.49 1.58
C MET A 269 33.20 -15.57 1.22
N VAL A 270 34.05 -15.29 0.24
CA VAL A 270 35.04 -16.27 -0.25
C VAL A 270 36.31 -16.25 0.61
N GLY A 271 36.47 -15.25 1.49
CA GLY A 271 37.54 -15.15 2.48
C GLY A 271 37.58 -13.80 3.19
N GLU A 272 38.58 -13.60 4.04
CA GLU A 272 38.84 -12.34 4.73
C GLU A 272 40.30 -11.94 4.53
N VAL A 273 40.55 -10.66 4.24
CA VAL A 273 41.89 -10.08 4.26
C VAL A 273 42.05 -9.31 5.56
N ARG A 274 43.06 -9.66 6.36
CA ARG A 274 43.34 -8.95 7.61
C ARG A 274 44.20 -7.74 7.32
N ASP A 275 43.71 -6.57 7.71
CA ASP A 275 44.43 -5.32 7.65
C ASP A 275 45.68 -5.40 8.55
N PRO A 276 46.89 -5.18 8.01
CA PRO A 276 48.14 -5.40 8.75
C PRO A 276 48.39 -4.35 9.84
N ASP A 277 47.76 -3.17 9.74
CA ASP A 277 48.00 -2.04 10.65
C ASP A 277 46.96 -2.00 11.78
N THR A 278 45.71 -2.34 11.48
CA THR A 278 44.58 -2.27 12.41
C THR A 278 44.11 -3.63 12.90
N GLY A 279 44.53 -4.71 12.25
CA GLY A 279 44.12 -6.07 12.58
C GLY A 279 42.66 -6.40 12.24
N ALA A 280 41.93 -5.49 11.59
CA ALA A 280 40.54 -5.69 11.18
C ALA A 280 40.45 -6.75 10.07
N ALA A 281 39.50 -7.68 10.18
CA ALA A 281 39.21 -8.65 9.13
C ALA A 281 38.22 -8.03 8.14
N ILE A 282 38.68 -7.77 6.92
CA ILE A 282 37.86 -7.20 5.86
C ILE A 282 37.35 -8.35 4.97
N PRO A 283 36.03 -8.60 4.90
CA PRO A 283 35.48 -9.69 4.11
C PRO A 283 35.64 -9.43 2.62
N VAL A 284 36.07 -10.46 1.88
CA VAL A 284 36.21 -10.43 0.42
C VAL A 284 34.97 -11.03 -0.20
N VAL A 285 34.21 -10.15 -0.86
CA VAL A 285 33.03 -10.48 -1.66
C VAL A 285 33.47 -10.72 -3.10
N PRO A 286 33.14 -11.87 -3.72
CA PRO A 286 33.47 -12.11 -5.12
C PRO A 286 32.64 -11.21 -6.03
N VAL A 287 33.30 -10.50 -6.94
CA VAL A 287 32.63 -9.74 -7.99
C VAL A 287 32.13 -10.74 -9.04
N ARG A 288 30.82 -10.80 -9.24
CA ARG A 288 30.19 -11.62 -10.28
C ARG A 288 30.31 -10.92 -11.64
N GLU A 289 31.20 -11.39 -12.50
CA GLU A 289 31.40 -10.84 -13.86
C GLU A 289 30.19 -11.08 -14.79
N ASP A 290 29.28 -11.99 -14.44
CA ASP A 290 28.03 -12.28 -15.17
C ASP A 290 26.84 -11.41 -14.73
N ALA A 291 26.98 -10.63 -13.66
CA ALA A 291 25.92 -9.80 -13.11
C ALA A 291 26.11 -8.33 -13.54
N SER A 292 25.64 -7.99 -14.74
CA SER A 292 25.47 -6.58 -15.11
C SER A 292 24.21 -6.02 -14.45
N SER A 293 24.35 -5.29 -13.35
CA SER A 293 23.26 -4.43 -12.86
C SER A 293 23.21 -3.20 -13.77
N GLN A 294 22.23 -3.16 -14.68
CA GLN A 294 21.94 -1.95 -15.43
C GLN A 294 21.32 -0.95 -14.45
N PRO A 295 21.94 0.22 -14.19
CA PRO A 295 21.27 1.27 -13.45
C PRO A 295 20.00 1.66 -14.21
N VAL A 296 18.86 1.65 -13.52
CA VAL A 296 17.59 2.13 -14.08
C VAL A 296 17.74 3.64 -14.30
N VAL A 297 18.07 4.02 -15.53
CA VAL A 297 18.06 5.43 -15.95
C VAL A 297 16.60 5.79 -16.20
N GLN A 298 16.01 6.54 -15.27
CA GLN A 298 14.76 7.25 -15.54
C GLN A 298 15.04 8.28 -16.66
N PRO A 299 14.24 8.30 -17.75
CA PRO A 299 14.40 9.30 -18.78
C PRO A 299 13.96 10.67 -18.24
N VAL A 300 14.92 11.58 -18.07
CA VAL A 300 14.64 13.00 -17.83
C VAL A 300 14.13 13.59 -19.15
N PRO A 301 13.04 14.38 -19.18
CA PRO A 301 12.56 14.99 -20.41
C PRO A 301 13.62 15.92 -20.99
N SER A 302 13.99 15.71 -22.24
CA SER A 302 14.85 16.63 -22.99
C SER A 302 14.06 17.90 -23.31
N GLY A 303 14.27 18.95 -22.53
CA GLY A 303 13.88 20.30 -22.91
C GLY A 303 14.87 20.85 -23.93
N GLU A 304 14.39 21.16 -25.12
CA GLU A 304 15.02 22.09 -26.05
C GLU A 304 14.95 23.53 -25.52
N GLY A 305 16.00 24.31 -25.78
CA GLY A 305 16.01 25.79 -25.72
C GLY A 305 16.99 26.39 -24.71
N ASP A 306 18.22 26.72 -25.13
CA ASP A 306 18.53 28.03 -25.73
C ASP A 306 20.05 28.32 -25.77
N GLU A 307 20.42 29.01 -26.85
CA GLU A 307 21.75 29.49 -27.21
C GLU A 307 22.39 30.48 -26.22
N ALA A 308 23.74 30.53 -26.32
CA ALA A 308 24.63 31.68 -26.14
C ALA A 308 24.97 32.17 -24.70
N ALA A 309 26.25 32.11 -24.34
CA ALA A 309 27.17 33.25 -24.38
C ALA A 309 28.41 33.11 -23.45
N SER A 310 29.58 33.40 -24.04
CA SER A 310 30.73 34.17 -23.50
C SER A 310 31.57 33.75 -22.27
N GLY A 311 32.89 33.76 -22.50
CA GLY A 311 33.96 34.15 -21.57
C GLY A 311 34.58 32.97 -20.82
N GLU A 312 35.89 32.73 -20.81
CA GLU A 312 37.09 33.47 -21.24
C GLU A 312 38.21 32.43 -21.46
#